data_AF-A0A165XEI0-F1
#
_entry.id   AF-A0A165XEI0-F1
#
_cell.length_a   1.000
_cell.length_b   1.000
_cell.length_c   1.000
_cell.angle_alpha   90.00
_cell.angle_beta   90.00
_cell.angle_gamma   90.00
#
_symmetry.space_group_name_H-M   'P 1'
#
loop_
_entity.id
_entity.type
_entity.pdbx_description
1 polymer ?
#
loop_
_entity_poly.entity_id
_entity_poly.type
_entity_poly.pdbx_seq_one_letter_code
_entity_poly.pdbx_strand_id
1 'polypeptide(L)'
;MVHLGARETPDAGLPSTVSISRASMDPFRFKSSSSDATSNPSSPSNPAQSPQAAMTTRIGLVHPDVAITAPISSTAVVPLPSTASSSTALPISVIDMQPLSTLHNLVSKFLDGHRDAYGARQSALWLFTNWGRTVVSFNTIIYHRLQMGVDCYAEIINFVARSKTEVLFQTKLLGWQTPGGWHAQTTVIFSYVIVPLVRCHSQFAGPGWSYFIYEDSLQRLAKKALHSVKLHLGRYPLTRLDPGDHITGSLVNSFMRSPALHAFETHLGTGMTVAVDDVHLPLKADMIQPPFEFQSPTLTSAQAH
;
A
#
# COMPACT_ATOMS: atom_id res chain seq x y z
N MET A 1 -60.73 21.64 42.42
CA MET A 1 -60.55 21.21 43.83
C MET A 1 -59.54 20.05 43.79
N VAL A 2 -58.23 20.35 43.69
CA VAL A 2 -57.23 20.38 44.79
C VAL A 2 -57.15 18.98 45.46
N HIS A 3 -56.12 18.13 45.34
CA HIS A 3 -54.67 18.21 45.63
C HIS A 3 -53.90 17.20 44.73
N LEU A 4 -52.72 17.50 44.14
CA LEU A 4 -51.35 17.58 44.71
C LEU A 4 -50.80 16.27 45.30
N GLY A 5 -49.87 15.66 44.57
CA GLY A 5 -48.98 14.60 45.02
C GLY A 5 -47.65 14.70 44.27
N ALA A 6 -46.73 15.49 44.83
CA ALA A 6 -45.38 15.71 44.32
C ALA A 6 -44.51 14.45 44.54
N ARG A 7 -43.64 14.13 43.57
CA ARG A 7 -42.55 13.17 43.77
C ARG A 7 -41.25 13.81 43.35
N GLU A 8 -40.34 13.85 44.31
CA GLU A 8 -39.07 14.54 44.34
C GLU A 8 -38.06 13.95 43.36
N THR A 9 -37.34 14.84 42.70
CA THR A 9 -36.07 14.61 41.99
C THR A 9 -34.90 14.53 42.98
N PRO A 10 -33.99 13.57 42.84
CA PRO A 10 -32.64 13.71 43.36
C PRO A 10 -31.71 14.29 42.28
N ASP A 11 -31.19 15.46 42.57
CA ASP A 11 -30.06 16.10 41.90
C ASP A 11 -28.75 15.63 42.57
N ALA A 12 -27.63 15.92 41.90
CA ALA A 12 -26.23 15.82 42.34
C ALA A 12 -25.39 14.65 41.78
N GLY A 13 -24.41 15.03 40.96
CA GLY A 13 -23.24 14.20 40.66
C GLY A 13 -22.44 14.65 39.43
N LEU A 14 -21.95 15.91 39.40
CA LEU A 14 -20.93 16.34 38.43
C LEU A 14 -19.56 15.76 38.81
N PRO A 15 -18.85 15.03 37.92
CA PRO A 15 -17.45 14.72 38.14
C PRO A 15 -16.53 15.84 37.63
N SER A 16 -15.85 16.43 38.61
CA SER A 16 -14.48 16.97 38.63
C SER A 16 -13.74 17.13 37.30
N THR A 17 -13.47 18.39 36.98
CA THR A 17 -12.48 18.85 35.99
C THR A 17 -11.07 18.44 36.42
N VAL A 18 -10.46 17.50 35.69
CA VAL A 18 -9.03 17.18 35.85
C VAL A 18 -8.22 18.12 34.96
N SER A 19 -7.60 19.12 35.58
CA SER A 19 -6.58 19.97 34.99
C SER A 19 -5.30 19.16 34.79
N ILE A 20 -5.02 18.76 33.55
CA ILE A 20 -3.71 18.15 33.20
C ILE A 20 -2.71 19.29 32.97
N SER A 21 -1.84 19.48 33.96
CA SER A 21 -0.66 20.31 33.87
C SER A 21 0.24 19.84 32.74
N ARG A 22 0.48 20.73 31.77
CA ARG A 22 1.53 20.61 30.75
C ARG A 22 2.88 20.49 31.43
N ALA A 23 3.44 19.29 31.48
CA ALA A 23 4.86 19.09 31.74
C ALA A 23 5.63 19.52 30.49
N SER A 24 6.32 20.65 30.61
CA SER A 24 7.38 21.10 29.72
C SER A 24 8.50 20.07 29.73
N MET A 25 8.67 19.33 28.63
CA MET A 25 9.86 18.51 28.42
C MET A 25 10.88 19.32 27.63
N ASP A 26 11.97 19.65 28.32
CA ASP A 26 13.20 20.17 27.73
C ASP A 26 13.75 19.20 26.67
N PRO A 27 14.15 19.69 25.48
CA PRO A 27 14.87 18.87 24.52
C PRO A 27 16.30 18.60 24.99
N PHE A 28 16.65 17.31 25.02
CA PHE A 28 17.99 16.79 25.24
C PHE A 28 19.02 17.51 24.36
N ARG A 29 19.86 18.32 25.03
CA ARG A 29 21.06 18.95 24.51
C ARG A 29 22.24 18.00 24.78
N PHE A 30 22.66 17.23 23.78
CA PHE A 30 23.96 16.56 23.80
C PHE A 30 24.82 16.96 22.59
N LYS A 31 25.68 17.94 22.88
CA LYS A 31 27.05 18.17 22.41
C LYS A 31 27.46 17.52 21.08
N SER A 32 27.39 18.33 20.03
CA SER A 32 28.26 18.21 18.85
C SER A 32 29.71 18.54 19.25
N SER A 33 30.57 17.53 19.32
CA SER A 33 32.02 17.73 19.37
C SER A 33 32.52 18.10 17.96
N SER A 34 33.02 19.33 17.86
CA SER A 34 33.83 19.82 16.74
C SER A 34 35.15 19.07 16.68
N SER A 35 35.52 18.61 15.49
CA SER A 35 36.90 18.25 15.17
C SER A 35 37.21 18.86 13.81
N ASP A 36 37.98 19.93 13.87
CA ASP A 36 38.63 20.57 12.74
C ASP A 36 39.50 19.56 11.99
N ALA A 37 39.30 19.48 10.68
CA ALA A 37 40.29 18.94 9.75
C ALA A 37 40.21 19.73 8.44
N THR A 38 41.04 20.76 8.41
CA THR A 38 41.49 21.53 7.26
C THR A 38 42.17 20.64 6.24
N SER A 39 41.67 20.58 5.00
CA SER A 39 42.49 20.44 3.79
C SER A 39 41.66 20.59 2.50
N ASN A 40 41.71 21.78 1.91
CA ASN A 40 41.65 21.98 0.46
C ASN A 40 42.94 21.40 -0.15
N PRO A 41 42.93 20.86 -1.40
CA PRO A 41 43.07 21.77 -2.53
C PRO A 41 42.47 21.34 -3.89
N SER A 42 42.30 22.39 -4.72
CA SER A 42 42.47 22.47 -6.18
C SER A 42 41.49 21.80 -7.15
N SER A 43 40.70 22.68 -7.78
CA SER A 43 40.13 22.52 -9.12
C SER A 43 41.21 22.51 -10.21
N PRO A 44 40.89 21.96 -11.40
CA PRO A 44 41.23 22.66 -12.63
C PRO A 44 40.05 22.82 -13.61
N SER A 45 39.96 24.04 -14.11
CA SER A 45 39.61 24.57 -15.44
C SER A 45 38.93 23.70 -16.51
N ASN A 46 37.82 24.25 -17.03
CA ASN A 46 37.17 24.00 -18.33
C ASN A 46 38.15 23.99 -19.54
N PRO A 47 37.74 23.38 -20.67
CA PRO A 47 37.22 24.22 -21.76
C PRO A 47 35.99 23.66 -22.49
N ALA A 48 35.27 24.61 -23.08
CA ALA A 48 34.09 24.47 -23.94
C ALA A 48 34.32 23.61 -25.18
N GLN A 49 33.24 23.01 -25.69
CA GLN A 49 32.94 22.92 -27.13
C GLN A 49 31.50 22.45 -27.38
N SER A 50 30.64 23.37 -27.82
CA SER A 50 29.64 23.09 -28.85
C SER A 50 30.27 23.41 -30.21
N PRO A 51 29.87 22.73 -31.30
CA PRO A 51 29.02 23.49 -32.23
C PRO A 51 27.96 22.67 -33.00
N GLN A 52 26.87 23.38 -33.27
CA GLN A 52 26.13 23.55 -34.54
C GLN A 52 25.49 22.37 -35.30
N ALA A 53 24.24 22.66 -35.63
CA ALA A 53 23.38 22.08 -36.67
C ALA A 53 23.90 22.29 -38.10
N ALA A 54 23.47 21.42 -39.02
CA ALA A 54 23.04 21.77 -40.39
C ALA A 54 22.46 20.51 -41.09
N MET A 55 21.21 20.58 -41.55
CA MET A 55 20.80 20.58 -42.98
C MET A 55 20.57 19.20 -43.61
N THR A 56 19.31 18.87 -43.94
CA THR A 56 18.70 18.96 -45.31
C THR A 56 18.89 17.62 -46.05
N THR A 57 17.84 16.88 -46.44
CA THR A 57 17.08 16.98 -47.71
C THR A 57 15.96 15.91 -47.62
N ARG A 58 14.66 16.21 -47.68
CA ARG A 58 13.73 16.42 -48.82
C ARG A 58 13.62 15.25 -49.82
N ILE A 59 12.38 15.08 -50.34
CA ILE A 59 11.87 14.20 -51.42
C ILE A 59 11.26 12.89 -50.88
N GLY A 60 10.02 12.50 -51.18
CA GLY A 60 8.99 13.05 -52.04
C GLY A 60 7.73 12.16 -52.03
N LEU A 61 6.60 12.80 -52.30
CA LEU A 61 5.30 12.27 -52.76
C LEU A 61 5.35 10.90 -53.46
N VAL A 62 4.31 10.08 -53.26
CA VAL A 62 3.35 9.66 -54.31
C VAL A 62 2.22 8.85 -53.65
N HIS A 63 1.01 9.41 -53.71
CA HIS A 63 -0.26 8.69 -53.62
C HIS A 63 -0.50 7.98 -54.96
N PRO A 64 -1.21 6.84 -54.96
CA PRO A 64 -2.38 6.83 -55.81
C PRO A 64 -3.61 6.26 -55.11
N ASP A 65 -4.67 7.07 -55.18
CA ASP A 65 -6.07 6.64 -55.16
C ASP A 65 -6.31 5.66 -56.30
N VAL A 66 -6.96 4.53 -55.99
CA VAL A 66 -7.65 3.70 -56.98
C VAL A 66 -9.05 3.43 -56.44
N ALA A 67 -10.01 4.20 -56.95
CA ALA A 67 -11.40 3.81 -56.99
C ALA A 67 -11.60 2.82 -58.13
N ILE A 68 -12.34 1.72 -57.90
CA ILE A 68 -13.08 0.96 -58.93
C ILE A 68 -14.06 -0.01 -58.23
N THR A 69 -15.35 0.31 -58.42
CA THR A 69 -16.44 -0.59 -58.86
C THR A 69 -16.99 -1.66 -57.90
N ALA A 70 -18.23 -1.44 -57.50
CA ALA A 70 -19.14 -2.42 -56.91
C ALA A 70 -19.49 -3.55 -57.91
N PRO A 71 -19.84 -4.74 -57.39
CA PRO A 71 -21.05 -5.38 -57.89
C PRO A 71 -21.93 -6.07 -56.82
N ILE A 72 -23.22 -5.80 -56.95
CA ILE A 72 -24.36 -6.73 -57.04
C ILE A 72 -24.59 -7.75 -55.90
N SER A 73 -25.75 -7.56 -55.28
CA SER A 73 -26.61 -8.46 -54.51
C SER A 73 -26.29 -9.96 -54.48
N SER A 74 -26.19 -10.49 -53.26
CA SER A 74 -26.62 -11.86 -52.96
C SER A 74 -27.42 -11.86 -51.65
N THR A 75 -28.69 -12.22 -51.78
CA THR A 75 -29.66 -12.44 -50.70
C THR A 75 -29.30 -13.71 -49.96
N ALA A 76 -28.55 -13.60 -48.87
CA ALA A 76 -28.40 -14.66 -47.87
C ALA A 76 -29.35 -14.37 -46.71
N VAL A 77 -30.40 -15.18 -46.60
CA VAL A 77 -31.33 -15.19 -45.47
C VAL A 77 -30.55 -15.61 -44.22
N VAL A 78 -30.29 -14.65 -43.34
CA VAL A 78 -29.73 -14.90 -42.00
C VAL A 78 -30.88 -15.36 -41.10
N PRO A 79 -30.81 -16.55 -40.47
CA PRO A 79 -31.80 -16.94 -39.48
C PRO A 79 -31.65 -16.07 -38.23
N LEU A 80 -32.76 -15.46 -37.82
CA LEU A 80 -32.93 -14.74 -36.57
C LEU A 80 -32.60 -15.68 -35.39
N PRO A 81 -31.72 -15.31 -34.44
CA PRO A 81 -31.55 -16.11 -33.23
C PRO A 81 -32.83 -15.98 -32.38
N SER A 82 -33.50 -17.12 -32.22
CA SER A 82 -34.67 -17.29 -31.37
C SER A 82 -34.39 -16.78 -29.96
N THR A 83 -35.22 -15.85 -29.51
CA THR A 83 -35.37 -15.44 -28.11
C THR A 83 -35.79 -16.64 -27.26
N ALA A 84 -34.82 -17.33 -26.68
CA ALA A 84 -35.03 -18.24 -25.55
C ALA A 84 -34.66 -17.49 -24.27
N SER A 85 -35.67 -16.89 -23.64
CA SER A 85 -35.59 -16.34 -22.30
C SER A 85 -35.39 -17.47 -21.28
N SER A 86 -34.15 -17.89 -21.06
CA SER A 86 -33.74 -18.60 -19.85
C SER A 86 -32.98 -17.63 -18.95
N SER A 87 -33.74 -16.88 -18.16
CA SER A 87 -33.22 -16.22 -16.96
C SER A 87 -32.97 -17.30 -15.92
N THR A 88 -31.83 -17.98 -16.05
CA THR A 88 -31.25 -18.72 -14.93
C THR A 88 -30.43 -17.70 -14.15
N ALA A 89 -31.12 -16.92 -13.31
CA ALA A 89 -30.46 -16.13 -12.30
C ALA A 89 -29.60 -17.09 -11.47
N LEU A 90 -28.28 -16.98 -11.63
CA LEU A 90 -27.33 -17.71 -10.80
C LEU A 90 -27.70 -17.40 -9.35
N PRO A 91 -27.92 -18.42 -8.50
CA PRO A 91 -28.11 -18.17 -7.08
C PRO A 91 -26.82 -17.52 -6.60
N ILE A 92 -26.91 -16.23 -6.24
CA ILE A 92 -25.89 -15.56 -5.45
C ILE A 92 -25.80 -16.41 -4.19
N SER A 93 -24.72 -17.19 -4.10
CA SER A 93 -24.42 -17.96 -2.91
C SER A 93 -24.38 -16.94 -1.79
N VAL A 94 -25.32 -17.06 -0.84
CA VAL A 94 -25.22 -16.36 0.43
C VAL A 94 -23.95 -16.88 1.06
N ILE A 95 -22.85 -16.16 0.85
CA ILE A 95 -21.56 -16.44 1.49
C ILE A 95 -21.88 -16.43 2.97
N ASP A 96 -21.71 -17.58 3.61
CA ASP A 96 -21.87 -17.72 5.04
C ASP A 96 -20.98 -16.65 5.70
N MET A 97 -21.60 -15.69 6.39
CA MET A 97 -20.92 -14.52 6.97
C MET A 97 -20.33 -14.84 8.35
N GLN A 98 -20.65 -16.00 8.93
CA GLN A 98 -20.11 -16.43 10.22
C GLN A 98 -18.58 -16.66 10.25
N PRO A 99 -17.96 -17.31 9.24
CA PRO A 99 -16.51 -17.49 9.20
C PRO A 99 -15.76 -16.16 9.12
N LEU A 100 -16.30 -15.18 8.38
CA LEU A 100 -15.67 -13.89 8.12
C LEU A 100 -15.69 -12.97 9.36
N SER A 101 -16.80 -12.95 10.09
CA SER A 101 -16.89 -12.19 11.35
C SER A 101 -15.99 -12.77 12.44
N THR A 102 -15.88 -14.10 12.52
CA THR A 102 -14.98 -14.79 13.44
C THR A 102 -13.52 -14.47 13.14
N LEU A 103 -13.13 -14.51 11.86
CA LEU A 103 -11.79 -14.15 11.41
C LEU A 103 -11.44 -12.70 11.72
N HIS A 104 -12.34 -11.76 11.39
CA HIS A 104 -12.16 -10.35 11.72
C HIS A 104 -11.95 -10.14 13.23
N ASN A 105 -12.73 -10.80 14.06
CA ASN A 105 -12.62 -10.70 15.52
C ASN A 105 -11.29 -11.29 16.04
N LEU A 106 -10.82 -12.40 15.47
CA LEU A 106 -9.53 -12.99 15.80
C LEU A 106 -8.38 -12.04 15.47
N VAL A 107 -8.37 -11.49 14.25
CA VAL A 107 -7.36 -10.53 13.83
C VAL A 107 -7.44 -9.25 14.66
N SER A 108 -8.62 -8.73 14.94
CA SER A 108 -8.79 -7.55 15.80
C SER A 108 -8.23 -7.78 17.21
N LYS A 109 -8.53 -8.92 17.83
CA LYS A 109 -7.98 -9.26 19.17
C LYS A 109 -6.47 -9.41 19.15
N PHE A 110 -5.93 -10.06 18.10
CA PHE A 110 -4.48 -10.19 17.93
C PHE A 110 -3.82 -8.82 17.83
N LEU A 111 -4.34 -7.93 16.99
CA LEU A 111 -3.83 -6.57 16.81
C LEU A 111 -4.00 -5.71 18.07
N ASP A 112 -5.06 -5.91 18.85
CA ASP A 112 -5.24 -5.24 20.15
C ASP A 112 -4.18 -5.66 21.18
N GLY A 113 -3.75 -6.92 21.16
CA GLY A 113 -2.67 -7.42 22.01
C GLY A 113 -1.27 -6.97 21.58
N HIS A 114 -1.12 -6.48 20.35
CA HIS A 114 0.17 -6.12 19.74
C HIS A 114 0.14 -4.70 19.17
N ARG A 115 -0.19 -3.74 20.04
CA ARG A 115 -0.17 -2.32 19.70
C ARG A 115 1.26 -1.79 19.60
N ASP A 116 1.43 -0.71 18.87
CA ASP A 116 2.70 0.01 18.79
C ASP A 116 2.97 0.80 20.10
N ALA A 117 4.13 1.46 20.15
CA ALA A 117 4.53 2.28 21.30
C ALA A 117 3.58 3.47 21.59
N TYR A 118 2.72 3.82 20.64
CA TYR A 118 1.73 4.89 20.75
C TYR A 118 0.32 4.36 21.05
N GLY A 119 0.17 3.04 21.25
CA GLY A 119 -1.10 2.40 21.56
C GLY A 119 -2.02 2.18 20.35
N ALA A 120 -1.51 2.40 19.13
CA ALA A 120 -2.23 2.14 17.89
C ALA A 120 -2.06 0.69 17.43
N ARG A 121 -3.07 0.15 16.74
CA ARG A 121 -2.93 -1.14 16.05
C ARG A 121 -2.05 -0.95 14.81
N GLN A 122 -1.64 -2.07 14.23
CA GLN A 122 -0.94 -2.05 12.95
C GLN A 122 -1.74 -1.34 11.86
N SER A 123 -1.06 -0.48 11.11
CA SER A 123 -1.61 0.12 9.91
C SER A 123 -1.67 -0.87 8.73
N ALA A 124 -2.66 -0.70 7.85
CA ALA A 124 -2.71 -1.36 6.56
C ALA A 124 -1.79 -0.71 5.49
N LEU A 125 -1.20 0.46 5.77
CA LEU A 125 -0.34 1.23 4.86
C LEU A 125 1.02 1.55 5.51
N TRP A 126 2.10 1.09 4.89
CA TRP A 126 3.46 1.25 5.40
C TRP A 126 4.33 2.12 4.50
N LEU A 127 5.37 2.72 5.07
CA LEU A 127 6.45 3.34 4.32
C LEU A 127 7.68 2.45 4.31
N PHE A 128 8.14 2.09 3.13
CA PHE A 128 9.42 1.44 2.96
C PHE A 128 10.54 2.45 3.16
N THR A 129 11.49 2.12 4.01
CA THR A 129 12.61 3.02 4.28
C THR A 129 13.61 3.04 3.13
N ASN A 130 14.36 4.13 3.03
CA ASN A 130 15.45 4.24 2.05
C ASN A 130 16.71 3.46 2.46
N TRP A 131 16.68 2.69 3.55
CA TRP A 131 17.83 1.98 4.07
C TRP A 131 18.03 0.62 3.42
N GLY A 132 19.28 0.22 3.27
CA GLY A 132 19.67 -1.02 2.60
C GLY A 132 19.87 -0.92 1.10
N ARG A 133 20.05 -2.06 0.45
CA ARG A 133 20.43 -2.19 -0.96
C ARG A 133 19.46 -3.04 -1.77
N THR A 134 18.52 -3.73 -1.13
CA THR A 134 17.57 -4.56 -1.85
C THR A 134 16.75 -3.72 -2.81
N VAL A 135 16.71 -4.17 -4.05
CA VAL A 135 15.85 -3.65 -5.10
C VAL A 135 14.49 -4.31 -4.96
N VAL A 136 13.46 -3.50 -4.77
CA VAL A 136 12.10 -3.95 -4.54
C VAL A 136 11.44 -4.36 -5.86
N SER A 137 10.97 -5.60 -5.91
CA SER A 137 10.23 -6.18 -7.03
C SER A 137 9.02 -6.98 -6.55
N PHE A 138 8.33 -7.62 -7.48
CA PHE A 138 7.39 -8.69 -7.11
C PHE A 138 8.12 -9.77 -6.32
N ASN A 139 7.40 -10.39 -5.40
CA ASN A 139 7.83 -11.44 -4.48
C ASN A 139 8.92 -11.00 -3.48
N THR A 140 9.32 -9.72 -3.47
CA THR A 140 10.18 -9.19 -2.41
C THR A 140 9.45 -9.29 -1.08
N ILE A 141 10.10 -9.95 -0.12
CA ILE A 141 9.60 -10.05 1.25
C ILE A 141 10.09 -8.84 2.01
N ILE A 142 9.15 -8.16 2.64
CA ILE A 142 9.40 -7.05 3.53
C ILE A 142 8.95 -7.43 4.93
N TYR A 143 9.55 -6.77 5.93
CA TYR A 143 8.97 -6.78 7.26
C TYR A 143 8.74 -5.35 7.73
N HIS A 144 7.71 -5.19 8.54
CA HIS A 144 7.36 -3.96 9.23
C HIS A 144 7.45 -4.21 10.73
N ARG A 145 8.35 -3.50 11.41
CA ARG A 145 8.44 -3.56 12.87
C ARG A 145 7.43 -2.61 13.50
N LEU A 146 6.49 -3.16 14.26
CA LEU A 146 5.54 -2.37 15.04
C LEU A 146 6.19 -1.90 16.35
N GLN A 147 6.84 -2.82 17.06
CA GLN A 147 7.57 -2.56 18.29
C GLN A 147 8.68 -3.60 18.49
N MET A 148 9.50 -3.45 19.52
CA MET A 148 10.55 -4.43 19.80
C MET A 148 9.94 -5.82 20.04
N GLY A 149 10.42 -6.83 19.31
CA GLY A 149 9.93 -8.21 19.39
C GLY A 149 8.63 -8.48 18.62
N VAL A 150 8.01 -7.48 17.98
CA VAL A 150 6.81 -7.66 17.16
C VAL A 150 7.06 -7.16 15.73
N ASP A 151 7.25 -8.11 14.82
CA ASP A 151 7.53 -7.87 13.41
C ASP A 151 6.45 -8.51 12.54
N CYS A 152 5.89 -7.73 11.61
CA CYS A 152 4.95 -8.23 10.61
C CYS A 152 5.68 -8.47 9.30
N TYR A 153 5.48 -9.63 8.67
CA TYR A 153 6.08 -9.98 7.39
C TYR A 153 5.05 -9.95 6.28
N ALA A 154 5.44 -9.44 5.12
CA ALA A 154 4.58 -9.41 3.95
C ALA A 154 5.38 -9.58 2.65
N GLU A 155 4.71 -10.09 1.63
CA GLU A 155 5.24 -10.27 0.30
C GLU A 155 4.64 -9.22 -0.64
N ILE A 156 5.45 -8.60 -1.50
CA ILE A 156 4.96 -7.70 -2.55
C ILE A 156 4.37 -8.52 -3.70
N ILE A 157 3.07 -8.39 -3.92
CA ILE A 157 2.35 -9.25 -4.88
C ILE A 157 1.83 -8.49 -6.09
N ASN A 158 1.61 -7.18 -5.98
CA ASN A 158 0.99 -6.43 -7.07
C ASN A 158 1.38 -4.95 -7.05
N PHE A 159 1.50 -4.37 -8.24
CA PHE A 159 1.71 -2.94 -8.46
C PHE A 159 0.35 -2.26 -8.48
N VAL A 160 0.23 -1.11 -7.82
CA VAL A 160 -1.04 -0.36 -7.77
C VAL A 160 -0.93 0.96 -8.52
N ALA A 161 0.06 1.76 -8.16
CA ALA A 161 0.25 3.09 -8.71
C ALA A 161 1.69 3.57 -8.54
N ARG A 162 2.08 4.57 -9.31
CA ARG A 162 3.35 5.28 -9.12
C ARG A 162 3.17 6.79 -9.16
N SER A 163 4.11 7.51 -8.58
CA SER A 163 4.35 8.92 -8.86
C SER A 163 5.72 9.07 -9.50
N LYS A 164 6.22 10.32 -9.57
CA LYS A 164 7.60 10.60 -10.01
C LYS A 164 8.65 10.04 -9.04
N THR A 165 8.30 9.82 -7.78
CA THR A 165 9.26 9.49 -6.72
C THR A 165 8.88 8.27 -5.89
N GLU A 166 7.65 7.77 -6.00
CA GLU A 166 7.11 6.71 -5.15
C GLU A 166 6.37 5.66 -5.98
N VAL A 167 6.28 4.44 -5.46
CA VAL A 167 5.46 3.36 -5.98
C VAL A 167 4.63 2.79 -4.85
N LEU A 168 3.33 2.63 -5.07
CA LEU A 168 2.42 1.94 -4.18
C LEU A 168 2.29 0.49 -4.63
N PHE A 169 2.66 -0.44 -3.75
CA PHE A 169 2.44 -1.86 -3.94
C PHE A 169 1.36 -2.38 -3.00
N GLN A 170 0.62 -3.36 -3.49
CA GLN A 170 -0.18 -4.23 -2.65
C GLN A 170 0.70 -5.38 -2.18
N THR A 171 0.53 -5.74 -0.91
CA THR A 171 1.29 -6.78 -0.23
C THR A 171 0.33 -7.81 0.35
N LYS A 172 0.81 -9.04 0.50
CA LYS A 172 0.14 -10.14 1.18
C LYS A 172 0.86 -10.40 2.50
N LEU A 173 0.14 -10.32 3.62
CA LEU A 173 0.70 -10.66 4.92
C LEU A 173 1.02 -12.15 4.99
N LEU A 174 2.24 -12.46 5.45
CA LEU A 174 2.72 -13.82 5.68
C LEU A 174 2.49 -14.24 7.13
N GLY A 175 2.72 -13.31 8.07
CA GLY A 175 2.55 -13.58 9.49
C GLY A 175 3.19 -12.52 10.38
N TRP A 176 3.22 -12.84 11.66
CA TRP A 176 3.86 -12.03 12.69
C TRP A 176 4.85 -12.84 13.49
N GLN A 177 6.03 -12.29 13.70
CA GLN A 177 6.92 -12.74 14.77
C GLN A 177 6.55 -11.95 16.03
N THR A 178 6.29 -12.66 17.13
CA THR A 178 6.06 -12.09 18.46
C THR A 178 7.03 -12.71 19.47
N PRO A 179 7.10 -12.23 20.72
CA PRO A 179 7.82 -12.94 21.78
C PRO A 179 7.29 -14.35 22.04
N GLY A 180 6.02 -14.62 21.71
CA GLY A 180 5.39 -15.94 21.80
C GLY A 180 5.70 -16.87 20.63
N GLY A 181 6.46 -16.41 19.63
CA GLY A 181 6.85 -17.18 18.46
C GLY A 181 6.22 -16.67 17.17
N TRP A 182 6.27 -17.52 16.14
CA TRP A 182 5.74 -17.23 14.81
C TRP A 182 4.23 -17.47 14.74
N HIS A 183 3.50 -16.49 14.20
CA HIS A 183 2.07 -16.53 13.95
C HIS A 183 1.79 -16.40 12.45
N ALA A 184 1.71 -17.54 11.76
CA ALA A 184 1.37 -17.61 10.35
C ALA A 184 -0.05 -17.11 10.07
N GLN A 185 -0.26 -16.50 8.91
CA GLN A 185 -1.61 -16.19 8.44
C GLN A 185 -2.33 -17.42 7.91
N THR A 186 -3.50 -17.70 8.46
CA THR A 186 -4.40 -18.76 7.97
C THR A 186 -5.22 -18.32 6.77
N THR A 187 -5.33 -17.02 6.54
CA THR A 187 -6.11 -16.42 5.46
C THR A 187 -5.34 -15.31 4.77
N VAL A 188 -5.69 -15.03 3.52
CA VAL A 188 -5.05 -13.93 2.78
C VAL A 188 -5.47 -12.59 3.38
N ILE A 189 -4.51 -11.88 3.95
CA ILE A 189 -4.68 -10.49 4.39
C ILE A 189 -3.83 -9.60 3.51
N PHE A 190 -4.46 -8.59 2.92
CA PHE A 190 -3.76 -7.61 2.10
C PHE A 190 -3.35 -6.40 2.93
N SER A 191 -2.20 -5.83 2.60
CA SER A 191 -1.74 -4.54 3.09
C SER A 191 -1.09 -3.78 1.94
N TYR A 192 -0.59 -2.58 2.21
CA TYR A 192 0.00 -1.71 1.21
C TYR A 192 1.32 -1.15 1.70
N VAL A 193 2.26 -0.99 0.78
CA VAL A 193 3.54 -0.37 1.06
C VAL A 193 3.86 0.66 0.00
N ILE A 194 4.33 1.83 0.44
CA ILE A 194 4.85 2.88 -0.42
C ILE A 194 6.36 2.78 -0.42
N VAL A 195 6.93 2.64 -1.60
CA VAL A 195 8.35 2.41 -1.82
C VAL A 195 8.91 3.55 -2.67
N PRO A 196 10.03 4.16 -2.27
CA PRO A 196 10.72 5.14 -3.10
C PRO A 196 11.09 4.53 -4.46
N LEU A 197 10.74 5.18 -5.56
CA LEU A 197 10.89 4.66 -6.92
C LEU A 197 12.35 4.25 -7.23
N VAL A 198 13.31 4.96 -6.66
CA VAL A 198 14.75 4.67 -6.77
C VAL A 198 15.17 3.33 -6.16
N ARG A 199 14.35 2.77 -5.26
CA ARG A 199 14.54 1.45 -4.66
C ARG A 199 13.80 0.35 -5.40
N CYS A 200 12.97 0.68 -6.38
CA CYS A 200 12.18 -0.28 -7.13
C CYS A 200 12.95 -0.79 -8.35
N HIS A 201 12.62 -2.00 -8.81
CA HIS A 201 13.11 -2.50 -10.09
C HIS A 201 12.78 -1.51 -11.23
N SER A 202 13.75 -1.29 -12.14
CA SER A 202 13.67 -0.25 -13.18
C SER A 202 12.42 -0.36 -14.07
N GLN A 203 11.87 -1.57 -14.21
CA GLN A 203 10.62 -1.80 -14.94
C GLN A 203 9.48 -0.90 -14.46
N PHE A 204 9.38 -0.59 -13.17
CA PHE A 204 8.28 0.21 -12.61
C PHE A 204 8.38 1.70 -12.94
N ALA A 205 9.55 2.17 -13.39
CA ALA A 205 9.71 3.50 -13.97
C ALA A 205 9.35 3.54 -15.47
N GLY A 206 9.22 2.37 -16.10
CA GLY A 206 9.01 2.21 -17.52
C GLY A 206 7.64 2.67 -18.04
N PRO A 207 7.49 2.78 -19.37
CA PRO A 207 6.27 3.26 -20.01
C PRO A 207 5.08 2.31 -19.82
N GLY A 208 5.32 1.02 -19.57
CA GLY A 208 4.27 0.03 -19.29
C GLY A 208 3.43 0.34 -18.06
N TRP A 209 3.93 1.17 -17.14
CA TRP A 209 3.23 1.60 -15.92
C TRP A 209 2.83 3.09 -15.96
N SER A 210 2.84 3.70 -17.15
CA SER A 210 2.54 5.13 -17.29
C SER A 210 1.07 5.50 -17.05
N TYR A 211 0.15 4.55 -17.25
CA TYR A 211 -1.29 4.75 -17.02
C TYR A 211 -1.65 4.93 -15.53
N PHE A 212 -0.75 4.57 -14.62
CA PHE A 212 -0.97 4.64 -13.19
C PHE A 212 -0.09 5.70 -12.52
N ILE A 213 0.24 6.78 -13.25
CA ILE A 213 1.05 7.89 -12.75
C ILE A 213 0.16 8.94 -12.06
N TYR A 214 0.53 9.28 -10.83
CA TYR A 214 -0.03 10.38 -10.07
C TYR A 214 1.00 11.49 -9.90
N GLU A 215 0.56 12.74 -10.06
CA GLU A 215 1.40 13.93 -9.81
C GLU A 215 1.58 14.21 -8.32
N ASP A 216 0.58 13.81 -7.52
CA ASP A 216 0.56 13.99 -6.07
C ASP A 216 1.34 12.90 -5.33
N SER A 217 1.66 13.17 -4.06
CA SER A 217 2.23 12.16 -3.15
C SER A 217 1.27 10.97 -2.98
N LEU A 218 1.79 9.77 -3.23
CA LEU A 218 1.03 8.53 -3.07
C LEU A 218 0.65 8.29 -1.62
N GLN A 219 1.45 8.79 -0.67
CA GLN A 219 1.14 8.68 0.77
C GLN A 219 -0.18 9.35 1.11
N ARG A 220 -0.37 10.58 0.61
CA ARG A 220 -1.60 11.34 0.83
C ARG A 220 -2.79 10.68 0.16
N LEU A 221 -2.64 10.29 -1.10
CA LEU A 221 -3.71 9.66 -1.89
C LEU A 221 -4.12 8.30 -1.31
N ALA A 222 -3.16 7.42 -1.03
CA ALA A 222 -3.41 6.10 -0.47
C ALA A 222 -4.04 6.18 0.92
N LYS A 223 -3.57 7.09 1.80
CA LYS A 223 -4.18 7.29 3.12
C LYS A 223 -5.63 7.76 3.00
N LYS A 224 -5.91 8.74 2.14
CA LYS A 224 -7.27 9.24 1.89
C LYS A 224 -8.16 8.12 1.36
N ALA A 225 -7.72 7.41 0.33
CA ALA A 225 -8.47 6.32 -0.28
C ALA A 225 -8.73 5.18 0.71
N LEU A 226 -7.71 4.76 1.48
CA LEU A 226 -7.82 3.70 2.48
C LEU A 226 -8.86 4.05 3.56
N HIS A 227 -8.84 5.30 4.04
CA HIS A 227 -9.83 5.78 4.99
C HIS A 227 -11.24 5.81 4.38
N SER A 228 -11.41 6.39 3.19
CA SER A 228 -12.71 6.48 2.51
C SER A 228 -13.30 5.11 2.19
N VAL A 229 -12.49 4.17 1.70
CA VAL A 229 -12.93 2.79 1.39
C VAL A 229 -13.33 2.06 2.67
N LYS A 230 -12.55 2.18 3.75
CA LYS A 230 -12.91 1.57 5.05
C LYS A 230 -14.25 2.10 5.58
N LEU A 231 -14.50 3.39 5.45
CA LEU A 231 -15.78 4.00 5.85
C LEU A 231 -16.93 3.53 4.95
N HIS A 232 -16.73 3.55 3.63
CA HIS A 232 -17.72 3.19 2.63
C HIS A 232 -18.17 1.72 2.76
N LEU A 233 -17.22 0.79 2.85
CA LEU A 233 -17.50 -0.65 3.00
C LEU A 233 -17.85 -1.05 4.45
N GLY A 234 -17.58 -0.15 5.40
CA GLY A 234 -17.92 -0.34 6.80
C GLY A 234 -19.34 0.14 7.11
N ARG A 235 -19.45 1.03 8.10
CA ARG A 235 -20.74 1.51 8.64
C ARG A 235 -21.22 2.83 8.04
N TYR A 236 -20.52 3.38 7.03
CA TYR A 236 -20.81 4.70 6.46
C TYR A 236 -20.82 4.68 4.92
N PRO A 237 -21.78 3.95 4.30
CA PRO A 237 -21.84 3.76 2.84
C PRO A 237 -22.10 5.05 2.06
N LEU A 238 -22.56 6.12 2.73
CA LEU A 238 -22.73 7.44 2.12
C LEU A 238 -21.40 8.13 1.78
N THR A 239 -20.27 7.60 2.27
CA THR A 239 -18.94 8.07 1.90
C THR A 239 -18.74 7.87 0.40
N ARG A 240 -18.55 8.96 -0.36
CA ARG A 240 -18.32 8.88 -1.80
C ARG A 240 -16.90 8.38 -2.06
N LEU A 241 -16.78 7.41 -2.96
CA LEU A 241 -15.52 6.96 -3.53
C LEU A 241 -15.34 7.63 -4.90
N ASP A 242 -14.12 8.00 -5.23
CA ASP A 242 -13.80 8.62 -6.51
C ASP A 242 -13.81 7.52 -7.60
N PRO A 243 -14.81 7.49 -8.51
CA PRO A 243 -14.88 6.46 -9.53
C PRO A 243 -13.74 6.63 -10.53
N GLY A 244 -13.10 5.53 -10.92
CA GLY A 244 -11.97 5.54 -11.84
C GLY A 244 -10.60 5.78 -11.19
N ASP A 245 -10.53 6.04 -9.89
CA ASP A 245 -9.25 6.08 -9.17
C ASP A 245 -8.70 4.67 -8.94
N HIS A 246 -7.52 4.38 -9.48
CA HIS A 246 -6.91 3.05 -9.43
C HIS A 246 -6.52 2.62 -8.02
N ILE A 247 -6.05 3.56 -7.19
CA ILE A 247 -5.71 3.30 -5.78
C ILE A 247 -6.97 2.86 -5.02
N THR A 248 -8.06 3.62 -5.17
CA THR A 248 -9.37 3.33 -4.58
C THR A 248 -9.91 1.99 -5.07
N GLY A 249 -9.85 1.71 -6.37
CA GLY A 249 -10.30 0.43 -6.94
C GLY A 249 -9.53 -0.77 -6.38
N SER A 250 -8.20 -0.65 -6.26
CA SER A 250 -7.35 -1.67 -5.63
C SER A 250 -7.74 -1.91 -4.17
N LEU A 251 -7.96 -0.82 -3.41
CA LEU A 251 -8.37 -0.89 -2.01
C LEU A 251 -9.74 -1.56 -1.85
N VAL A 252 -10.75 -1.15 -2.62
CA VAL A 252 -12.08 -1.80 -2.61
C VAL A 252 -11.94 -3.30 -2.84
N ASN A 253 -11.19 -3.70 -3.86
CA ASN A 253 -10.95 -5.12 -4.14
C ASN A 253 -10.28 -5.84 -2.96
N SER A 254 -9.29 -5.23 -2.31
CA SER A 254 -8.64 -5.81 -1.12
C SER A 254 -9.59 -5.98 0.05
N PHE A 255 -10.41 -4.98 0.38
CA PHE A 255 -11.36 -5.07 1.48
C PHE A 255 -12.43 -6.14 1.22
N MET A 256 -12.90 -6.25 -0.02
CA MET A 256 -13.86 -7.28 -0.42
C MET A 256 -13.26 -8.69 -0.33
N ARG A 257 -11.98 -8.86 -0.70
CA ARG A 257 -11.28 -10.15 -0.66
C ARG A 257 -10.71 -10.49 0.72
N SER A 258 -10.53 -9.49 1.59
CA SER A 258 -9.98 -9.67 2.93
C SER A 258 -10.69 -8.75 3.94
N PRO A 259 -11.85 -9.18 4.48
CA PRO A 259 -12.57 -8.37 5.47
C PRO A 259 -11.81 -8.15 6.77
N ALA A 260 -10.81 -8.99 7.07
CA ALA A 260 -9.88 -8.77 8.18
C ALA A 260 -9.16 -7.41 8.10
N LEU A 261 -9.05 -6.82 6.90
CA LEU A 261 -8.47 -5.50 6.70
C LEU A 261 -9.20 -4.39 7.47
N HIS A 262 -10.48 -4.57 7.82
CA HIS A 262 -11.21 -3.63 8.67
C HIS A 262 -10.64 -3.52 10.09
N ALA A 263 -9.91 -4.52 10.57
CA ALA A 263 -9.29 -4.50 11.90
C ALA A 263 -8.05 -3.59 11.98
N PHE A 264 -7.42 -3.30 10.83
CA PHE A 264 -6.20 -2.51 10.72
C PHE A 264 -6.48 -1.01 10.73
N GLU A 265 -5.47 -0.24 11.13
CA GLU A 265 -5.51 1.20 11.10
C GLU A 265 -5.35 1.78 9.69
N THR A 266 -5.94 2.96 9.46
CA THR A 266 -5.90 3.62 8.13
C THR A 266 -4.87 4.75 8.05
N HIS A 267 -4.22 5.11 9.16
CA HIS A 267 -3.13 6.07 9.16
C HIS A 267 -1.84 5.43 8.64
N LEU A 268 -0.77 6.19 8.46
CA LEU A 268 0.50 5.65 7.99
C LEU A 268 1.23 4.94 9.13
N GLY A 269 1.73 3.73 8.91
CA GLY A 269 2.46 2.98 9.94
C GLY A 269 3.64 3.77 10.52
N THR A 270 3.74 3.80 11.85
CA THR A 270 4.78 4.50 12.64
C THR A 270 6.09 3.71 12.77
N GLY A 271 6.09 2.47 12.29
CA GLY A 271 7.22 1.54 12.36
C GLY A 271 8.23 1.65 11.21
N MET A 272 9.24 0.79 11.27
CA MET A 272 10.27 0.68 10.23
C MET A 272 9.95 -0.48 9.30
N THR A 273 9.90 -0.20 7.99
CA THR A 273 9.74 -1.24 6.96
C THR A 273 10.99 -1.33 6.09
N VAL A 274 11.54 -2.53 5.96
CA VAL A 274 12.68 -2.83 5.07
C VAL A 274 12.47 -4.19 4.41
N ALA A 275 13.31 -4.49 3.42
CA ALA A 275 13.37 -5.84 2.86
C ALA A 275 14.01 -6.81 3.87
N VAL A 276 13.55 -8.07 3.86
CA VAL A 276 14.13 -9.12 4.71
C VAL A 276 15.62 -9.32 4.41
N ASP A 277 16.01 -9.20 3.15
CA ASP A 277 17.40 -9.31 2.73
C ASP A 277 18.28 -8.19 3.31
N ASP A 278 17.72 -7.04 3.70
CA ASP A 278 18.44 -5.90 4.27
C ASP A 278 18.54 -5.96 5.82
N VAL A 279 17.98 -7.00 6.46
CA VAL A 279 17.93 -7.16 7.93
C VAL A 279 19.32 -7.24 8.58
N HIS A 280 20.30 -7.79 7.86
CA HIS A 280 21.66 -8.01 8.34
C HIS A 280 22.48 -6.72 8.53
N LEU A 281 21.97 -5.59 8.07
CA LEU A 281 22.54 -4.28 8.38
C LEU A 281 22.43 -4.04 9.90
N PRO A 282 23.26 -3.17 10.49
CA PRO A 282 23.33 -2.94 11.94
C PRO A 282 22.07 -2.23 12.51
N LEU A 283 20.91 -2.63 12.04
CA LEU A 283 19.62 -2.25 12.53
C LEU A 283 19.23 -3.11 13.72
N LYS A 284 19.53 -4.44 13.77
CA LYS A 284 19.05 -5.31 14.87
C LYS A 284 19.81 -6.64 15.09
N ALA A 285 20.24 -6.88 16.33
CA ALA A 285 20.75 -8.18 16.81
C ALA A 285 19.62 -9.19 17.17
N ASP A 286 18.38 -8.73 17.34
CA ASP A 286 17.26 -9.51 17.89
C ASP A 286 16.17 -9.83 16.85
N MET A 287 16.56 -9.95 15.58
CA MET A 287 15.62 -10.28 14.51
C MET A 287 15.69 -11.75 14.14
N ILE A 288 14.51 -12.39 14.13
CA ILE A 288 14.35 -13.78 13.68
C ILE A 288 13.85 -13.73 12.24
N GLN A 289 14.59 -14.35 11.33
CA GLN A 289 14.16 -14.51 9.93
C GLN A 289 12.83 -15.27 9.87
N PRO A 290 11.94 -14.94 8.91
CA PRO A 290 10.73 -15.72 8.72
C PRO A 290 11.12 -17.17 8.38
N PRO A 291 10.26 -18.16 8.69
CA PRO A 291 10.52 -19.55 8.35
C PRO A 291 10.94 -19.73 6.89
N PHE A 292 11.87 -20.67 6.63
CA PHE A 292 12.52 -20.85 5.32
C PHE A 292 11.52 -21.04 4.16
N GLU A 293 10.34 -21.60 4.44
CA GLU A 293 9.24 -21.78 3.48
C GLU A 293 8.79 -20.49 2.79
N PHE A 294 9.12 -19.33 3.36
CA PHE A 294 8.77 -18.03 2.79
C PHE A 294 9.90 -17.39 2.01
N GLN A 295 11.15 -17.87 2.11
CA GLN A 295 12.29 -17.25 1.42
C GLN A 295 12.13 -17.45 -0.10
N SER A 296 12.18 -16.35 -0.84
CA SER A 296 12.17 -16.39 -2.30
C SER A 296 13.36 -17.24 -2.77
N PRO A 297 13.21 -18.10 -3.80
CA PRO A 297 14.34 -18.87 -4.30
C PRO A 297 15.40 -17.89 -4.79
N THR A 298 16.52 -17.85 -4.08
CA THR A 298 17.70 -17.11 -4.49
C THR A 298 18.07 -17.63 -5.87
N LEU A 299 17.88 -16.82 -6.90
CA LEU A 299 18.43 -17.07 -8.23
C LEU A 299 19.96 -16.96 -8.09
N THR A 300 20.58 -18.04 -7.62
CA THR A 300 22.01 -18.26 -7.82
C THR A 300 22.22 -18.34 -9.33
N SER A 301 22.64 -17.22 -9.93
CA SER A 301 23.23 -17.27 -11.26
C SER A 301 24.50 -18.08 -11.13
N ALA A 302 24.40 -19.38 -11.41
CA ALA A 302 25.54 -20.20 -11.74
C ALA A 302 26.16 -19.60 -13.01
N GLN A 303 27.17 -18.75 -12.82
CA GLN A 303 28.21 -18.58 -13.83
C GLN A 303 28.89 -19.94 -13.97
N ALA A 304 28.45 -20.71 -14.96
CA ALA A 304 29.27 -21.75 -15.55
C ALA A 304 30.11 -21.11 -16.66
N HIS A 305 31.40 -21.42 -16.59
CA HIS A 305 32.48 -21.05 -17.51
C HIS A 305 32.16 -21.25 -19.00
#